data_AF-A0A3C2AZL1-F1
#
_entry.id   AF-A0A3C2AZL1-F1
#
_cell.length_a   1.000
_cell.length_b   1.000
_cell.length_c   1.000
_cell.angle_alpha   90.00
_cell.angle_beta   90.00
_cell.angle_gamma   90.00
#
_symmetry.space_group_name_H-M   'P 1'
#
loop_
_entity.id
_entity.type
_entity.pdbx_description
1 polymer ?
#
loop_
_entity_poly.entity_id
_entity_poly.type
_entity_poly.pdbx_seq_one_letter_code
_entity_poly.pdbx_strand_id
1 'polypeptide(L)'
;MQPLRVMVAKVGLDGADRGATVVARVLRDAGHEVLFSAIGVTPAMAAAAAAHDNVDVVVLTMPNELADRLAGMVVHELERRGVRSRVVAAGIAVKHLEPLLLRVGVSAVVGAAPTVAQIRAAVEVPPVVAA
;
A
#
# COMPACT_ATOMS: atom_id res chain seq x y z
N MET A 1 2.01 2.44 20.71
CA MET A 1 1.40 1.64 19.63
C MET A 1 2.40 0.54 19.28
N GLN A 2 1.97 -0.70 19.08
CA GLN A 2 2.88 -1.78 18.66
C GLN A 2 3.40 -1.49 17.24
N PRO A 3 4.66 -1.84 16.91
CA PRO A 3 5.19 -1.63 15.58
C PRO A 3 4.41 -2.45 14.55
N LEU A 4 3.91 -1.80 13.50
CA LEU A 4 3.28 -2.47 12.36
C LEU A 4 4.35 -3.06 11.45
N ARG A 5 4.02 -4.20 10.83
CA ARG A 5 4.80 -4.82 9.75
C ARG A 5 4.22 -4.35 8.43
N VAL A 6 4.98 -3.53 7.71
CA VAL A 6 4.52 -2.85 6.51
C VAL A 6 5.32 -3.33 5.31
N MET A 7 4.65 -3.85 4.29
CA MET A 7 5.27 -4.11 3.00
C MET A 7 5.03 -2.93 2.06
N VAL A 8 6.09 -2.28 1.61
CA VAL A 8 6.02 -1.30 0.51
C VAL A 8 6.23 -2.04 -0.79
N ALA A 9 5.16 -2.15 -1.59
CA ALA A 9 5.11 -2.97 -2.78
C ALA A 9 4.97 -2.15 -4.07
N LYS A 10 5.82 -2.49 -5.04
CA LYS A 10 5.89 -1.90 -6.37
C LYS A 10 5.30 -2.87 -7.38
N VAL A 11 3.99 -2.81 -7.57
CA VAL A 11 3.28 -3.71 -8.48
C VAL A 11 3.32 -3.18 -9.91
N GLY A 12 3.67 -4.05 -10.86
CA GLY A 12 3.82 -3.70 -12.27
C GLY A 12 5.19 -3.13 -12.64
N LEU A 13 5.37 -2.78 -13.92
CA LEU A 13 6.68 -2.50 -14.54
C LEU A 13 7.20 -1.08 -14.35
N ASP A 14 6.54 -0.25 -13.55
CA ASP A 14 7.00 1.12 -13.32
C ASP A 14 8.22 1.13 -12.38
N GLY A 15 9.32 1.74 -12.81
CA GLY A 15 10.58 1.83 -12.06
C GLY A 15 10.74 3.10 -11.21
N ALA A 16 9.71 3.93 -11.06
CA ALA A 16 9.82 5.16 -10.28
C ALA A 16 9.72 4.90 -8.77
N ASP A 17 10.88 4.76 -8.11
CA ASP A 17 10.94 4.35 -6.68
C ASP A 17 11.07 5.49 -5.67
N ARG A 18 11.04 6.75 -6.10
CA ARG A 18 11.22 7.89 -5.18
C ARG A 18 10.12 7.92 -4.11
N GLY A 19 8.87 7.73 -4.51
CA GLY A 19 7.73 7.71 -3.58
C GLY A 19 7.82 6.55 -2.59
N ALA A 20 8.18 5.36 -3.06
CA ALA A 20 8.37 4.17 -2.24
C ALA A 20 9.48 4.37 -1.20
N THR A 21 10.62 4.94 -1.61
CA THR A 21 11.75 5.23 -0.72
C THR A 21 11.37 6.22 0.37
N VAL A 22 10.65 7.30 0.04
CA VAL A 22 10.19 8.30 1.01
C VAL A 22 9.21 7.69 2.01
N VAL A 23 8.19 6.97 1.52
CA VAL A 23 7.19 6.29 2.37
C VAL A 23 7.87 5.32 3.33
N ALA A 24 8.75 4.47 2.82
CA ALA A 24 9.44 3.51 3.64
C ALA A 24 10.36 4.16 4.68
N ARG A 25 11.04 5.26 4.33
CA ARG A 25 11.87 6.02 5.27
C ARG A 25 11.02 6.58 6.41
N VAL A 26 9.90 7.24 6.07
CA VAL A 26 8.98 7.81 7.05
C VAL A 26 8.45 6.75 8.02
N LEU A 27 8.05 5.59 7.52
CA LEU A 27 7.52 4.52 8.36
C LEU A 27 8.58 3.85 9.23
N ARG A 28 9.82 3.71 8.74
CA ARG A 28 10.96 3.24 9.55
C ARG A 28 11.32 4.23 10.65
N ASP A 29 11.36 5.52 10.34
CA ASP A 29 11.62 6.57 11.33
C ASP A 29 10.51 6.65 12.39
N ALA A 30 9.28 6.21 12.06
CA ALA A 30 8.17 6.04 13.00
C ALA A 30 8.25 4.75 13.85
N GLY A 31 9.24 3.89 13.62
CA GLY A 31 9.47 2.66 14.39
C GLY A 31 8.74 1.41 13.86
N HIS A 32 8.24 1.43 12.62
CA HIS A 32 7.62 0.25 12.00
C HIS A 32 8.65 -0.68 11.36
N GLU A 33 8.31 -1.97 11.28
CA GLU A 33 9.05 -2.93 10.50
C GLU A 33 8.67 -2.77 9.03
N VAL A 34 9.62 -2.37 8.18
CA VAL A 34 9.33 -2.06 6.77
C VAL A 34 10.08 -2.98 5.82
N LEU A 35 9.32 -3.77 5.08
CA LEU A 35 9.75 -4.70 4.04
C LEU A 35 9.53 -4.04 2.66
N PHE A 36 10.40 -4.34 1.71
CA PHE A 36 10.24 -3.90 0.31
C PHE A 36 10.01 -5.10 -0.59
N SER A 37 9.10 -4.98 -1.55
CA SER A 37 9.05 -5.91 -2.67
C SER A 37 10.18 -5.61 -3.67
N ALA A 38 10.45 -6.58 -4.55
CA ALA A 38 11.14 -6.27 -5.80
C ALA A 38 10.27 -5.33 -6.68
N ILE A 39 10.90 -4.62 -7.60
CA ILE A 39 10.22 -3.90 -8.69
C ILE A 39 9.64 -4.93 -9.66
N GLY A 40 8.49 -4.63 -10.27
CA GLY A 40 7.96 -5.51 -11.33
C GLY A 40 7.19 -6.72 -10.82
N VAL A 41 6.86 -6.79 -9.51
CA VAL A 41 6.10 -7.92 -8.98
C VAL A 41 4.66 -7.89 -9.48
N THR A 42 4.10 -9.06 -9.72
CA THR A 42 2.69 -9.21 -10.06
C THR A 42 1.81 -9.07 -8.81
N PRO A 43 0.51 -8.78 -8.93
CA PRO A 43 -0.40 -8.77 -7.78
C PRO A 43 -0.37 -10.06 -6.96
N ALA A 44 -0.32 -11.22 -7.61
CA ALA A 44 -0.24 -12.53 -6.96
C ALA A 44 1.07 -12.71 -6.18
N MET A 45 2.20 -12.24 -6.72
CA MET A 45 3.50 -12.26 -6.03
C MET A 45 3.49 -11.34 -4.81
N ALA A 46 2.92 -10.13 -4.94
CA ALA A 46 2.80 -9.20 -3.81
C ALA A 46 1.93 -9.81 -2.69
N ALA A 47 0.78 -10.39 -3.02
CA ALA A 47 -0.08 -11.05 -2.03
C ALA A 47 0.59 -12.28 -1.39
N ALA A 48 1.38 -13.04 -2.17
CA ALA A 48 2.15 -14.16 -1.64
C ALA A 48 3.22 -13.70 -0.63
N ALA A 49 3.94 -12.62 -0.95
CA ALA A 49 4.94 -12.04 -0.05
C ALA A 49 4.29 -11.49 1.23
N ALA A 50 3.18 -10.76 1.10
CA ALA A 50 2.41 -10.26 2.24
C ALA A 50 1.96 -11.39 3.19
N ALA A 51 1.52 -12.51 2.62
CA ALA A 51 1.13 -13.70 3.38
C ALA A 51 2.32 -14.34 4.09
N HIS A 52 3.41 -14.57 3.36
CA HIS A 52 4.63 -15.20 3.86
C HIS A 52 5.24 -14.39 5.01
N ASP A 53 5.34 -13.08 4.82
CA ASP A 53 5.96 -12.18 5.79
C ASP A 53 4.98 -11.77 6.90
N ASN A 54 3.71 -12.16 6.84
CA ASN A 54 2.65 -11.83 7.79
C ASN A 54 2.61 -10.32 8.11
N VAL A 55 2.41 -9.52 7.06
CA VAL A 55 2.39 -8.05 7.17
C VAL A 55 1.02 -7.53 7.57
N ASP A 56 0.98 -6.47 8.36
CA ASP A 56 -0.26 -5.80 8.77
C ASP A 56 -0.81 -4.89 7.67
N VAL A 57 0.09 -4.27 6.90
CA VAL A 57 -0.25 -3.28 5.87
C VAL A 57 0.58 -3.50 4.61
N VAL A 58 -0.07 -3.47 3.46
CA VAL A 58 0.54 -3.40 2.15
C VAL A 58 0.39 -1.98 1.61
N VAL A 59 1.50 -1.27 1.45
CA VAL A 59 1.51 0.06 0.83
C VAL A 59 1.90 -0.08 -0.63
N LEU A 60 0.95 0.14 -1.52
CA LEU A 60 1.16 0.11 -2.96
C LEU A 60 1.64 1.47 -3.47
N THR A 61 2.74 1.47 -4.19
CA THR A 61 3.27 2.67 -4.86
C THR A 61 3.23 2.48 -6.38
N MET A 62 2.22 3.06 -7.02
CA MET A 62 1.93 2.88 -8.45
C MET A 62 1.59 4.22 -9.10
N PRO A 63 2.41 4.79 -9.99
CA PRO A 63 2.14 6.09 -10.59
C PRO A 63 1.50 5.95 -11.99
N ASN A 64 0.49 5.08 -12.17
CA ASN A 64 -0.11 4.86 -13.49
C ASN A 64 -1.65 4.86 -13.47
N GLU A 65 -2.24 5.05 -14.66
CA GLU A 65 -3.69 5.03 -14.91
C GLU A 65 -4.35 3.67 -14.65
N LEU A 66 -3.57 2.63 -14.36
CA LEU A 66 -4.04 1.28 -14.06
C LEU A 66 -4.00 0.96 -12.55
N ALA A 67 -3.74 1.96 -11.71
CA ALA A 67 -3.57 1.78 -10.28
C ALA A 67 -4.81 1.17 -9.61
N ASP A 68 -6.02 1.52 -10.06
CA ASP A 68 -7.27 0.94 -9.56
C ASP A 68 -7.37 -0.56 -9.87
N ARG A 69 -7.07 -0.96 -11.11
CA ARG A 69 -7.06 -2.38 -11.51
C ARG A 69 -6.02 -3.18 -10.76
N LEU A 70 -4.78 -2.68 -10.70
CA LEU A 70 -3.69 -3.38 -10.00
C LEU A 70 -3.95 -3.48 -8.50
N ALA A 71 -4.43 -2.41 -7.87
CA ALA A 71 -4.82 -2.43 -6.46
C ALA A 71 -5.94 -3.45 -6.20
N GLY A 72 -7.00 -3.44 -7.03
CA GLY A 72 -8.09 -4.40 -6.91
C GLY A 72 -7.63 -5.86 -7.07
N MET A 73 -6.69 -6.13 -8.00
CA MET A 73 -6.10 -7.46 -8.13
C MET A 73 -5.28 -7.87 -6.91
N VAL A 74 -4.55 -6.93 -6.28
CA VAL A 74 -3.81 -7.22 -5.03
C VAL A 74 -4.79 -7.53 -3.90
N VAL A 75 -5.83 -6.71 -3.72
CA VAL A 75 -6.87 -6.94 -2.71
C VAL A 75 -7.51 -8.31 -2.91
N HIS A 76 -7.92 -8.64 -4.13
CA HIS A 76 -8.50 -9.93 -4.47
C HIS A 76 -7.56 -11.11 -4.16
N GLU A 77 -6.27 -10.99 -4.49
CA GLU A 77 -5.30 -12.05 -4.22
C GLU A 77 -5.00 -12.21 -2.71
N LEU A 78 -5.04 -11.13 -1.92
CA LEU A 78 -4.96 -11.18 -0.46
C LEU A 78 -6.18 -11.91 0.13
N GLU A 79 -7.39 -11.54 -0.31
CA GLU A 79 -8.64 -12.18 0.11
C GLU A 79 -8.66 -13.68 -0.21
N ARG A 80 -8.27 -14.06 -1.44
CA ARG A 80 -8.17 -15.48 -1.86
C ARG A 80 -7.23 -16.29 -0.98
N ARG A 81 -6.23 -15.66 -0.37
CA ARG A 81 -5.24 -16.28 0.53
C ARG A 81 -5.64 -16.21 2.01
N GLY A 82 -6.78 -15.59 2.33
CA GLY A 82 -7.20 -15.36 3.72
C GLY A 82 -6.34 -14.33 4.47
N VAL A 83 -5.60 -13.49 3.74
CA VAL A 83 -4.73 -12.46 4.31
C VAL A 83 -5.56 -11.22 4.63
N ARG A 84 -5.44 -10.71 5.87
CA ARG A 84 -6.22 -9.56 6.36
C ARG A 84 -5.48 -8.24 6.33
N SER A 85 -4.31 -8.20 5.68
CA SER A 85 -3.50 -6.99 5.56
C SER A 85 -4.32 -5.87 4.92
N ARG A 86 -4.27 -4.68 5.51
CA ARG A 86 -4.88 -3.50 4.88
C ARG A 86 -4.06 -3.07 3.69
N VAL A 87 -4.72 -2.56 2.65
CA VAL A 87 -4.03 -2.00 1.48
C VAL A 87 -4.11 -0.48 1.52
N VAL A 88 -2.97 0.19 1.41
CA VAL A 88 -2.86 1.65 1.32
C VAL A 88 -2.24 2.00 -0.03
N ALA A 89 -2.77 2.98 -0.75
CA ALA A 89 -2.14 3.49 -1.97
C ALA A 89 -1.37 4.76 -1.64
N ALA A 90 -0.08 4.85 -1.98
CA ALA A 90 0.75 6.02 -1.71
C ALA A 90 1.54 6.49 -2.94
N GLY A 91 1.54 7.81 -3.16
CA GLY A 91 2.26 8.45 -4.27
C GLY A 91 1.45 8.63 -5.55
N ILE A 92 0.12 8.43 -5.50
CA ILE A 92 -0.74 8.57 -6.67
C ILE A 92 -1.07 10.05 -6.93
N ALA A 93 -0.68 10.55 -8.10
CA ALA A 93 -0.91 11.91 -8.55
C ALA A 93 -2.30 12.12 -9.20
N VAL A 94 -3.33 11.40 -8.75
CA VAL A 94 -4.68 11.55 -9.31
C VAL A 94 -5.73 11.39 -8.22
N LYS A 95 -6.06 12.51 -7.58
CA LYS A 95 -7.17 12.66 -6.63
C LYS A 95 -8.50 12.08 -7.17
N HIS A 96 -8.67 12.03 -8.49
CA HIS A 96 -9.86 11.45 -9.12
C HIS A 96 -9.92 9.92 -9.06
N LEU A 97 -8.81 9.22 -8.83
CA LEU A 97 -8.80 7.75 -8.67
C LEU A 97 -9.14 7.32 -7.25
N GLU A 98 -9.10 8.21 -6.26
CA GLU A 98 -9.39 7.88 -4.86
C GLU A 98 -10.73 7.16 -4.68
N PRO A 99 -11.86 7.62 -5.26
CA PRO A 99 -13.13 6.89 -5.16
C PRO A 99 -13.07 5.47 -5.75
N LEU A 100 -12.31 5.28 -6.84
CA LEU A 100 -12.17 3.98 -7.48
C LEU A 100 -11.30 3.04 -6.63
N LEU A 101 -10.20 3.55 -6.06
CA LEU A 101 -9.31 2.81 -5.17
C LEU A 101 -10.03 2.36 -3.91
N LEU A 102 -10.80 3.25 -3.27
CA LEU A 102 -11.61 2.90 -2.11
C LEU A 102 -12.66 1.82 -2.46
N ARG A 103 -13.29 1.93 -3.64
CA ARG A 103 -14.29 0.94 -4.11
C ARG A 103 -13.71 -0.46 -4.32
N VAL A 104 -12.42 -0.58 -4.66
CA VAL A 104 -11.76 -1.88 -4.84
C VAL A 104 -11.08 -2.42 -3.57
N GLY A 105 -11.33 -1.80 -2.41
CA GLY A 105 -10.86 -2.30 -1.10
C GLY A 105 -9.56 -1.68 -0.60
N VAL A 106 -9.04 -0.62 -1.24
CA VAL A 106 -7.95 0.19 -0.65
C VAL A 106 -8.50 0.93 0.57
N SER A 107 -7.81 0.85 1.70
CA SER A 107 -8.23 1.43 2.98
C SER A 107 -7.92 2.92 3.11
N ALA A 108 -6.89 3.41 2.44
CA ALA A 108 -6.51 4.83 2.44
C ALA A 108 -5.69 5.17 1.18
N VAL A 109 -5.82 6.42 0.72
CA VAL A 109 -5.08 6.95 -0.43
C VAL A 109 -4.27 8.17 0.01
N VAL A 110 -2.98 8.13 -0.29
CA VAL A 110 -2.03 9.21 -0.05
C VAL A 110 -1.57 9.75 -1.41
N GLY A 111 -1.95 10.99 -1.69
CA GLY A 111 -1.67 11.66 -2.95
C GLY A 111 -0.18 11.95 -3.20
N ALA A 112 0.10 12.67 -4.29
CA ALA A 112 1.45 13.14 -4.60
C ALA A 112 1.97 14.15 -3.54
N ALA A 113 3.29 14.12 -3.30
CA ALA A 113 4.00 14.97 -2.34
C ALA A 113 3.35 15.03 -0.94
N PRO A 114 3.10 13.87 -0.30
CA PRO A 114 2.46 13.86 1.00
C PRO A 114 3.41 14.33 2.11
N THR A 115 2.83 14.94 3.15
CA THR A 115 3.54 15.20 4.40
C THR A 115 3.81 13.91 5.16
N VAL A 116 4.81 13.93 6.06
CA VAL A 116 5.11 12.84 6.99
C VAL A 116 3.85 12.42 7.77
N ALA A 117 3.07 13.40 8.24
CA ALA A 117 1.85 13.15 9.00
C ALA A 117 0.79 12.41 8.17
N GLN A 118 0.64 12.73 6.88
CA GLN A 118 -0.30 12.04 6.00
C GLN A 118 0.09 10.59 5.73
N ILE A 119 1.38 10.32 5.50
CA ILE A 119 1.89 8.94 5.32
C ILE A 119 1.60 8.13 6.57
N ARG A 120 1.94 8.68 7.75
CA ARG A 120 1.71 8.02 9.03
C ARG A 120 0.24 7.77 9.29
N ALA A 121 -0.61 8.78 9.13
CA ALA A 121 -2.05 8.64 9.36
C ALA A 121 -2.68 7.54 8.50
N ALA A 122 -2.32 7.44 7.22
CA ALA A 122 -2.85 6.41 6.32
C ALA A 122 -2.47 4.98 6.73
N VAL A 123 -1.30 4.79 7.35
CA VAL A 123 -0.80 3.48 7.77
C VAL A 123 -1.21 3.15 9.21
N GLU A 124 -1.12 4.12 10.12
CA GLU A 124 -1.32 3.92 11.56
C GLU A 124 -2.79 3.92 11.97
N VAL A 125 -3.65 4.67 11.28
CA VAL A 125 -5.07 4.80 11.63
C VAL A 125 -5.87 3.78 10.81
N PRO A 126 -6.45 2.74 11.44
CA PRO A 126 -7.41 1.89 10.75
C PRO A 126 -8.63 2.72 10.34
N PRO A 127 -9.22 2.49 9.15
CA PRO A 127 -10.43 3.19 8.74
C PRO A 127 -11.52 2.96 9.80
N VAL A 128 -12.25 4.02 10.15
CA VAL A 128 -13.45 3.89 10.99
C VAL A 128 -14.43 3.06 10.19
N VAL A 129 -14.57 1.79 10.53
CA VAL A 129 -15.66 0.96 10.00
C VAL A 129 -16.92 1.59 10.56
N ALA A 130 -17.68 2.28 9.70
CA ALA A 130 -19.05 2.63 10.03
C ALA A 130 -19.78 1.31 10.28
N ALA A 131 -20.21 1.12 11.53
CA ALA A 131 -21.00 -0.03 11.97
C ALA A 131 -22.34 -0.10 11.23
#